data_AF-A0A4U1DD68-F1
#
_entry.id   AF-A0A4U1DD68-F1
#
_cell.length_a   1.000
_cell.length_b   1.000
_cell.length_c   1.000
_cell.angle_alpha   90.00
_cell.angle_beta   90.00
_cell.angle_gamma   90.00
#
_symmetry.space_group_name_H-M   'P 1'
#
loop_
_entity.id
_entity.type
_entity.pdbx_description
1 polymer ?
#
loop_
_entity_poly.entity_id
_entity_poly.type
_entity_poly.pdbx_seq_one_letter_code
_entity_poly.pdbx_strand_id
1 'polypeptide(L)'
;MKLLLRIVLYLTVFTIFVGGIGWIGYTKSQSNFLLSYRDTPIPLIKELKKPQYDPKKPTVAVLLGDRMTEAFDFLGPYEVFAMTNSYNVFAVAPDNKVKSLTGGLDIVPHYSFRELKDLLGHSPDIIVVPNIRIVDKKSYEPVRKWIQENYTNNNTILSICSGSRNLADAGLLDGKEAAAHWSNIGQRIKDYPSTKWKRDQRYVKDGNIISSAGLSSGIDASLYVISQNLGNSVSQKVAKLLNYPNYSFVNNPKITPYYFGAEDSVFPLNQAFQWNKYKTGVLLYNNMGIGEVASIIDIFGNIGSDKIFTISNSEQPIVTKYGLNLLARYSMNNAPRLDRLMLAGSEAKSIASNEIEIWEDIGNINELIFMHSGSANRYVYEAPFEYLAKQEGIQTAKYAIKRFEYRGNNLKLEGKSLSIEIYGNLFLICIISLIISLIIDKSLFRNKNLVRKSKQKQSM
;
A
#
# COMPACT_ATOMS: atom_id res chain seq x y z
N MET A 1 -28.54 -33.20 -25.65
CA MET A 1 -27.94 -33.64 -24.37
C MET A 1 -26.41 -33.75 -24.41
N LYS A 2 -25.78 -34.51 -25.32
CA LYS A 2 -24.31 -34.66 -25.38
C LYS A 2 -23.53 -33.34 -25.59
N LEU A 3 -24.01 -32.46 -26.46
CA LEU A 3 -23.39 -31.14 -26.68
C LEU A 3 -23.42 -30.27 -25.42
N LEU A 4 -24.56 -30.22 -24.73
CA LEU A 4 -24.71 -29.49 -23.47
C LEU A 4 -23.76 -30.03 -22.40
N LEU A 5 -23.65 -31.35 -22.26
CA LEU A 5 -22.72 -31.98 -21.31
C LEU A 5 -21.26 -31.65 -21.64
N ARG A 6 -20.89 -31.54 -22.93
CA ARG A 6 -19.56 -31.07 -23.34
C ARG A 6 -19.33 -29.61 -23.00
N ILE A 7 -20.28 -28.73 -23.30
CA ILE A 7 -20.16 -27.30 -22.94
C ILE A 7 -19.96 -27.16 -21.41
N VAL A 8 -20.76 -27.85 -20.62
CA VAL A 8 -20.64 -27.87 -19.15
C VAL A 8 -19.27 -28.40 -18.73
N LEU A 9 -18.79 -29.50 -19.31
CA LEU A 9 -17.44 -30.04 -19.03
C LEU A 9 -16.35 -28.99 -19.29
N TYR A 10 -16.33 -28.37 -20.48
CA TYR A 10 -15.27 -27.44 -20.86
C TYR A 10 -15.31 -26.17 -20.00
N LEU A 11 -16.51 -25.64 -19.71
CA LEU A 11 -16.67 -24.52 -18.79
C LEU A 11 -16.20 -24.87 -17.38
N THR A 12 -16.50 -26.09 -16.90
CA THR A 12 -16.09 -26.56 -15.58
C THR A 12 -14.58 -26.68 -15.48
N VAL A 13 -13.94 -27.33 -16.44
CA VAL A 13 -12.47 -27.47 -16.49
C VAL A 13 -11.82 -26.09 -16.59
N PHE A 14 -12.32 -25.22 -17.47
CA PHE A 14 -11.83 -23.84 -17.58
C PHE A 14 -11.91 -23.08 -16.27
N THR A 15 -13.07 -23.13 -15.60
CA THR A 15 -13.28 -22.45 -14.32
C THR A 15 -12.35 -22.99 -13.24
N ILE A 16 -12.18 -24.31 -13.16
CA ILE A 16 -11.30 -24.94 -12.16
C ILE A 16 -9.83 -24.59 -12.41
N PHE A 17 -9.35 -24.70 -13.66
CA PHE A 17 -7.94 -24.48 -13.96
C PHE A 17 -7.60 -22.99 -14.02
N VAL A 18 -8.23 -22.23 -14.92
CA VAL A 18 -7.92 -20.80 -15.08
C VAL A 18 -8.35 -20.02 -13.84
N GLY A 19 -9.58 -20.26 -13.36
CA GLY A 19 -10.11 -19.58 -12.18
C GLY A 19 -9.40 -20.02 -10.89
N GLY A 20 -9.16 -21.31 -10.69
CA GLY A 20 -8.49 -21.83 -9.50
C GLY A 20 -7.02 -21.40 -9.40
N ILE A 21 -6.24 -21.54 -10.47
CA ILE A 21 -4.83 -21.09 -10.50
C ILE A 21 -4.77 -19.57 -10.31
N GLY A 22 -5.62 -18.82 -11.02
CA GLY A 22 -5.68 -17.38 -10.87
C GLY A 22 -6.04 -16.93 -9.46
N TRP A 23 -6.99 -17.62 -8.79
CA TRP A 23 -7.34 -17.35 -7.40
C TRP A 23 -6.18 -17.61 -6.43
N ILE A 24 -5.45 -18.72 -6.59
CA ILE A 24 -4.28 -19.03 -5.76
C ILE A 24 -3.19 -17.97 -5.94
N GLY A 25 -2.88 -17.58 -7.19
CA GLY A 25 -1.94 -16.51 -7.47
C GLY A 25 -2.36 -15.19 -6.81
N TYR A 26 -3.62 -14.80 -7.05
CA TYR A 26 -4.19 -13.54 -6.54
C TYR A 26 -4.12 -13.46 -5.02
N THR A 27 -4.60 -14.50 -4.33
CA THR A 27 -4.63 -14.56 -2.87
C THR A 27 -3.23 -14.53 -2.27
N LYS A 28 -2.28 -15.29 -2.83
CA LYS A 28 -0.88 -15.27 -2.40
C LYS A 28 -0.24 -13.90 -2.61
N SER A 29 -0.45 -13.28 -3.77
CA SER A 29 0.08 -11.96 -4.10
C SER A 29 -0.44 -10.89 -3.16
N GLN A 30 -1.77 -10.83 -2.98
CA GLN A 30 -2.42 -9.88 -2.08
C GLN A 30 -1.98 -10.07 -0.62
N SER A 31 -1.82 -11.31 -0.16
CA SER A 31 -1.35 -11.58 1.19
C SER A 31 0.08 -11.09 1.41
N ASN A 32 0.97 -11.26 0.42
CA ASN A 32 2.36 -10.80 0.54
C ASN A 32 2.47 -9.28 0.75
N PHE A 33 1.51 -8.49 0.26
CA PHE A 33 1.48 -7.05 0.45
C PHE A 33 0.62 -6.62 1.65
N LEU A 34 -0.65 -7.02 1.66
CA LEU A 34 -1.64 -6.54 2.65
C LEU A 34 -1.48 -7.17 4.03
N LEU A 35 -0.87 -8.34 4.11
CA LEU A 35 -0.65 -9.11 5.33
C LEU A 35 0.85 -9.44 5.48
N SER A 36 1.71 -8.49 5.07
CA SER A 36 3.16 -8.61 5.19
C SER A 36 3.59 -8.43 6.64
N TYR A 37 3.22 -9.37 7.50
CA TYR A 37 3.66 -9.36 8.89
C TYR A 37 5.16 -9.63 8.97
N ARG A 38 5.81 -9.02 9.95
CA ARG A 38 7.18 -9.40 10.28
C ARG A 38 7.20 -10.85 10.74
N ASP A 39 7.98 -11.66 10.03
CA ASP A 39 8.29 -13.05 10.34
C ASP A 39 9.77 -13.24 10.75
N THR A 40 10.57 -12.19 10.64
CA THR A 40 11.98 -12.19 11.06
C THR A 40 12.13 -11.80 12.54
N PRO A 41 13.17 -12.30 13.23
CA PRO A 41 13.44 -11.91 14.62
C PRO A 41 13.54 -10.39 14.79
N ILE A 42 13.01 -9.88 15.89
CA ILE A 42 13.18 -8.48 16.28
C ILE A 42 14.54 -8.37 16.98
N PRO A 43 15.48 -7.55 16.47
CA PRO A 43 16.75 -7.32 17.13
C PRO A 43 16.54 -6.64 18.48
N LEU A 44 17.51 -6.80 19.38
CA LEU A 44 17.51 -6.07 20.65
C LEU A 44 17.69 -4.57 20.37
N ILE A 45 16.64 -3.79 20.58
CA ILE A 45 16.66 -2.34 20.44
C ILE A 45 17.31 -1.77 21.71
N LYS A 46 18.52 -1.22 21.57
CA LYS A 46 19.28 -0.65 22.69
C LYS A 46 18.80 0.75 23.04
N GLU A 47 18.50 1.54 22.02
CA GLU A 47 18.06 2.92 22.16
C GLU A 47 16.98 3.22 21.13
N LEU A 48 15.91 3.89 21.57
CA LEU A 48 14.87 4.39 20.69
C LEU A 48 14.91 5.92 20.71
N LYS A 49 15.20 6.53 19.55
CA LYS A 49 15.21 8.00 19.45
C LYS A 49 13.79 8.50 19.30
N LYS A 50 13.29 9.25 20.28
CA LYS A 50 11.99 9.93 20.20
C LYS A 50 12.19 11.39 19.78
N PRO A 51 11.31 11.96 18.94
CA PRO A 51 11.32 13.40 18.70
C PRO A 51 11.13 14.16 20.02
N GLN A 52 11.85 15.26 20.20
CA GLN A 52 11.75 16.10 21.40
C GLN A 52 10.34 16.68 21.50
N TYR A 53 9.70 16.52 22.67
CA TYR A 53 8.42 17.14 22.97
C TYR A 53 8.60 18.61 23.35
N ASP A 54 7.87 19.49 22.68
CA ASP A 54 7.76 20.92 23.02
C ASP A 54 6.32 21.23 23.46
N PRO A 55 6.06 21.52 24.75
CA PRO A 55 4.71 21.79 25.25
C PRO A 55 4.05 23.03 24.64
N LYS A 56 4.81 23.88 23.93
CA LYS A 56 4.28 25.05 23.21
C LYS A 56 3.74 24.71 21.81
N LYS A 57 3.99 23.49 21.32
CA LYS A 57 3.55 23.05 20.00
C LYS A 57 2.31 22.15 20.10
N PRO A 58 1.33 22.30 19.19
CA PRO A 58 0.25 21.33 19.06
C PRO A 58 0.81 19.94 18.71
N THR A 59 0.14 18.91 19.21
CA THR A 59 0.54 17.50 19.03
C THR A 59 -0.31 16.80 17.98
N VAL A 60 0.37 16.17 17.03
CA VAL A 60 -0.19 15.29 15.99
C VAL A 60 0.13 13.84 16.36
N ALA A 61 -0.90 13.07 16.70
CA ALA A 61 -0.80 11.64 16.88
C ALA A 61 -1.15 10.92 15.58
N VAL A 62 -0.17 10.28 14.94
CA VAL A 62 -0.39 9.43 13.76
C VAL A 62 -0.49 7.98 14.22
N LEU A 63 -1.67 7.37 14.04
CA LEU A 63 -1.98 6.09 14.64
C LEU A 63 -1.43 4.91 13.83
N LEU A 64 -0.90 3.93 14.56
CA LEU A 64 -0.59 2.59 14.08
C LEU A 64 -1.58 1.60 14.69
N GLY A 65 -2.00 0.64 13.89
CA GLY A 65 -2.70 -0.55 14.38
C GLY A 65 -1.79 -1.46 15.20
N ASP A 66 -2.40 -2.43 15.87
CA ASP A 66 -1.64 -3.44 16.61
C ASP A 66 -0.80 -4.35 15.70
N ARG A 67 -1.34 -4.69 14.52
CA ARG A 67 -0.76 -5.67 13.61
C ARG A 67 -0.38 -5.12 12.24
N MET A 68 -1.25 -4.33 11.63
CA MET A 68 -1.07 -3.87 10.25
C MET A 68 -1.73 -2.51 10.00
N THR A 69 -0.96 -1.60 9.43
CA THR A 69 -1.42 -0.28 8.99
C THR A 69 -1.02 -0.07 7.54
N GLU A 70 -1.86 0.58 6.75
CA GLU A 70 -1.48 0.98 5.39
C GLU A 70 -0.30 1.96 5.43
N ALA A 71 0.76 1.65 4.69
CA ALA A 71 2.04 2.31 4.79
C ALA A 71 1.98 3.79 4.39
N PHE A 72 1.39 4.11 3.24
CA PHE A 72 1.30 5.49 2.79
C PHE A 72 0.37 6.32 3.68
N ASP A 73 -0.78 5.77 4.05
CA ASP A 73 -1.76 6.44 4.90
C ASP A 73 -1.15 6.86 6.24
N PHE A 74 -0.12 6.15 6.71
CA PHE A 74 0.67 6.51 7.89
C PHE A 74 1.82 7.48 7.55
N LEU A 75 2.67 7.12 6.60
CA LEU A 75 3.94 7.83 6.31
C LEU A 75 3.70 9.21 5.69
N GLY A 76 2.74 9.33 4.78
CA GLY A 76 2.42 10.57 4.07
C GLY A 76 2.03 11.72 5.01
N PRO A 77 0.95 11.59 5.80
CA PRO A 77 0.58 12.65 6.75
C PRO A 77 1.64 12.90 7.82
N TYR A 78 2.33 11.85 8.30
CA TYR A 78 3.44 12.03 9.26
C TYR A 78 4.48 13.00 8.71
N GLU A 79 4.95 12.75 7.48
CA GLU A 79 5.95 13.61 6.83
C GLU A 79 5.41 15.02 6.61
N VAL A 80 4.20 15.16 6.06
CA VAL A 80 3.58 16.47 5.77
C VAL A 80 3.49 17.35 7.02
N PHE A 81 3.05 16.81 8.16
CA PHE A 81 3.00 17.56 9.41
C PHE A 81 4.40 17.85 9.96
N ALA A 82 5.32 16.88 9.92
CA ALA A 82 6.67 17.05 10.45
C ALA A 82 7.48 18.11 9.69
N MET A 83 7.29 18.22 8.37
CA MET A 83 7.92 19.23 7.51
C MET A 83 7.66 20.67 7.93
N THR A 84 6.59 20.94 8.69
CA THR A 84 6.27 22.28 9.19
C THR A 84 7.21 22.74 10.30
N ASN A 85 7.80 21.80 11.06
CA ASN A 85 8.46 22.03 12.35
C ASN A 85 7.58 22.71 13.42
N SER A 86 6.28 22.85 13.17
CA SER A 86 5.32 23.55 14.04
C SER A 86 4.50 22.61 14.93
N TYR A 87 4.62 21.30 14.72
CA TYR A 87 3.91 20.27 15.48
C TYR A 87 4.88 19.33 16.22
N ASN A 88 4.44 18.80 17.36
CA ASN A 88 4.98 17.55 17.88
C ASN A 88 4.34 16.40 17.10
N VAL A 89 5.06 15.73 16.21
CA VAL A 89 4.51 14.64 15.39
C VAL A 89 4.99 13.30 15.92
N PHE A 90 4.04 12.47 16.37
CA PHE A 90 4.36 11.19 17.00
C PHE A 90 3.69 10.01 16.29
N ALA A 91 4.47 8.93 16.13
CA ALA A 91 3.96 7.61 15.78
C ALA A 91 3.43 6.95 17.05
N VAL A 92 2.14 6.60 17.07
CA VAL A 92 1.46 6.15 18.30
C VAL A 92 0.75 4.83 18.05
N ALA A 93 0.92 3.85 18.93
CA ALA A 93 0.34 2.52 18.78
C ALA A 93 -0.23 1.99 20.12
N PRO A 94 -0.95 0.85 20.14
CA PRO A 94 -1.45 0.26 21.38
C PRO A 94 -0.37 -0.06 22.42
N ASP A 95 0.82 -0.46 21.98
CA ASP A 95 1.99 -0.74 22.81
C ASP A 95 3.28 -0.28 22.10
N ASN A 96 4.43 -0.43 22.77
CA ASN A 96 5.74 -0.03 22.23
C ASN A 96 6.42 -1.09 21.35
N LYS A 97 5.69 -2.13 20.94
CA LYS A 97 6.28 -3.18 20.10
C LYS A 97 6.36 -2.72 18.66
N VAL A 98 7.27 -3.35 17.91
CA VAL A 98 7.39 -3.18 16.46
C VAL A 98 6.04 -3.41 15.79
N LYS A 99 5.65 -2.48 14.90
CA LYS A 99 4.42 -2.53 14.11
C LYS A 99 4.75 -2.66 12.64
N SER A 100 4.06 -3.56 11.95
CA SER A 100 4.22 -3.73 10.51
C SER A 100 3.31 -2.81 9.72
N LEU A 101 3.85 -2.27 8.63
CA LEU A 101 3.11 -1.59 7.58
C LEU A 101 2.93 -2.52 6.37
N THR A 102 1.95 -2.20 5.52
CA THR A 102 1.78 -2.89 4.24
C THR A 102 3.07 -2.80 3.40
N GLY A 103 3.31 -3.83 2.58
CA GLY A 103 4.51 -3.88 1.73
C GLY A 103 5.82 -4.20 2.46
N GLY A 104 5.80 -4.43 3.77
CA GLY A 104 6.93 -5.06 4.48
C GLY A 104 7.91 -4.10 5.17
N LEU A 105 7.48 -2.86 5.43
CA LEU A 105 8.20 -1.92 6.29
C LEU A 105 7.74 -2.09 7.74
N ASP A 106 8.68 -2.07 8.69
CA ASP A 106 8.35 -2.11 10.12
C ASP A 106 8.76 -0.81 10.82
N ILE A 107 8.00 -0.43 11.84
CA ILE A 107 8.19 0.81 12.61
C ILE A 107 8.24 0.48 14.10
N VAL A 108 9.11 1.16 14.83
CA VAL A 108 9.03 1.22 16.29
C VAL A 108 8.27 2.50 16.68
N PRO A 109 7.09 2.41 17.31
CA PRO A 109 6.29 3.60 17.66
C PRO A 109 7.05 4.46 18.68
N HIS A 110 6.83 5.78 18.66
CA HIS A 110 7.43 6.69 19.64
C HIS A 110 6.79 6.52 21.01
N TYR A 111 5.48 6.32 21.04
CA TYR A 111 4.72 6.17 22.27
C TYR A 111 3.63 5.12 22.11
N SER A 112 3.40 4.36 23.17
CA SER A 112 2.14 3.65 23.33
C SER A 112 1.00 4.64 23.62
N PHE A 113 -0.25 4.20 23.43
CA PHE A 113 -1.44 4.96 23.80
C PHE A 113 -1.41 5.44 25.25
N ARG A 114 -0.91 4.61 26.16
CA ARG A 114 -0.79 4.95 27.59
C ARG A 114 0.30 6.00 27.81
N GLU A 115 1.50 5.79 27.26
CA GLU A 115 2.61 6.73 27.43
C GLU A 115 2.30 8.10 26.85
N LEU A 116 1.62 8.18 25.70
CA LEU A 116 1.22 9.46 25.14
C LEU A 116 0.22 10.19 26.05
N LYS A 117 -0.75 9.45 26.60
CA LYS A 117 -1.69 10.01 27.59
C LYS A 117 -0.96 10.53 28.82
N ASP A 118 0.00 9.77 29.35
CA ASP A 118 0.78 10.15 30.51
C ASP A 118 1.68 11.38 30.22
N LEU A 119 2.22 11.49 29.00
CA LEU A 119 3.02 12.63 28.55
C LEU A 119 2.21 13.92 28.41
N LEU A 120 1.03 13.85 27.77
CA LEU A 120 0.22 15.03 27.44
C LEU A 120 -0.72 15.44 28.58
N GLY A 121 -1.28 14.47 29.31
CA GLY A 121 -2.36 14.71 30.27
C GLY A 121 -3.71 15.09 29.64
N HIS A 122 -3.79 15.20 28.31
CA HIS A 122 -5.00 15.51 27.54
C HIS A 122 -4.97 14.81 26.16
N SER A 123 -6.06 14.92 25.38
CA SER A 123 -6.11 14.37 24.02
C SER A 123 -5.21 15.17 23.05
N PRO A 124 -4.62 14.54 22.03
CA PRO A 124 -3.85 15.26 21.01
C PRO A 124 -4.71 16.26 20.22
N ASP A 125 -4.10 17.36 19.77
CA ASP A 125 -4.75 18.41 18.96
C ASP A 125 -5.18 17.90 17.59
N ILE A 126 -4.41 16.98 16.99
CA ILE A 126 -4.72 16.34 15.72
C ILE A 126 -4.50 14.83 15.87
N ILE A 127 -5.50 14.05 15.48
CA ILE A 127 -5.42 12.58 15.44
C ILE A 127 -5.54 12.16 13.98
N VAL A 128 -4.47 11.60 13.43
CA VAL A 128 -4.46 11.03 12.09
C VAL A 128 -4.76 9.54 12.20
N VAL A 129 -5.79 9.10 11.48
CA VAL A 129 -6.28 7.71 11.43
C VAL A 129 -6.05 7.14 10.03
N PRO A 130 -4.91 6.45 9.81
CA PRO A 130 -4.68 5.68 8.59
C PRO A 130 -5.69 4.55 8.41
N ASN A 131 -5.66 3.87 7.26
CA ASN A 131 -6.34 2.57 7.13
C ASN A 131 -5.66 1.51 8.00
N ILE A 132 -6.20 1.33 9.21
CA ILE A 132 -5.79 0.29 10.14
C ILE A 132 -6.62 -0.96 9.83
N ARG A 133 -5.95 -2.03 9.39
CA ARG A 133 -6.63 -3.26 8.97
C ARG A 133 -7.26 -3.96 10.18
N ILE A 134 -8.57 -4.13 10.12
CA ILE A 134 -9.34 -4.92 11.09
C ILE A 134 -9.20 -6.40 10.71
N VAL A 135 -8.14 -7.04 11.22
CA VAL A 135 -7.85 -8.48 11.01
C VAL A 135 -8.75 -9.34 11.89
N ASP A 136 -8.85 -8.97 13.16
CA ASP A 136 -9.77 -9.54 14.13
C ASP A 136 -10.22 -8.46 15.12
N LYS A 137 -11.36 -8.70 15.78
CA LYS A 137 -11.95 -7.72 16.71
C LYS A 137 -11.04 -7.41 17.90
N LYS A 138 -10.31 -8.42 18.41
CA LYS A 138 -9.50 -8.30 19.62
C LYS A 138 -8.27 -7.42 19.40
N SER A 139 -7.57 -7.58 18.27
CA SER A 139 -6.40 -6.74 17.95
C SER A 139 -6.79 -5.30 17.60
N TYR A 140 -8.02 -5.09 17.12
CA TYR A 140 -8.51 -3.76 16.73
C TYR A 140 -9.15 -2.98 17.89
N GLU A 141 -9.71 -3.67 18.88
CA GLU A 141 -10.42 -3.05 20.01
C GLU A 141 -9.62 -1.94 20.73
N PRO A 142 -8.31 -2.09 21.02
CA PRO A 142 -7.54 -1.02 21.66
C PRO A 142 -7.50 0.27 20.84
N VAL A 143 -7.40 0.16 19.51
CA VAL A 143 -7.40 1.32 18.60
C VAL A 143 -8.77 1.99 18.60
N ARG A 144 -9.84 1.21 18.46
CA ARG A 144 -11.21 1.72 18.47
C ARG A 144 -11.51 2.48 19.76
N LYS A 145 -11.19 1.89 20.92
CA LYS A 145 -11.38 2.51 22.23
C LYS A 145 -10.57 3.80 22.37
N TRP A 146 -9.30 3.78 21.97
CA TRP A 146 -8.46 4.96 22.05
C TRP A 146 -8.99 6.11 21.19
N ILE A 147 -9.48 5.83 19.98
CA ILE A 147 -10.13 6.83 19.11
C ILE A 147 -11.37 7.43 19.81
N GLN A 148 -12.21 6.58 20.41
CA GLN A 148 -13.41 7.03 21.12
C GLN A 148 -13.08 7.89 22.35
N GLU A 149 -12.09 7.48 23.14
CA GLU A 149 -11.65 8.16 24.36
C GLU A 149 -10.97 9.51 24.09
N ASN A 150 -10.29 9.65 22.94
CA ASN A 150 -9.58 10.87 22.58
C ASN A 150 -10.37 11.77 21.62
N TYR A 151 -11.55 11.36 21.16
CA TYR A 151 -12.41 12.23 20.37
C TYR A 151 -12.98 13.36 21.25
N THR A 152 -12.77 14.60 20.82
CA THR A 152 -13.34 15.78 21.47
C THR A 152 -13.82 16.75 20.39
N ASN A 153 -14.70 17.70 20.71
CA ASN A 153 -15.10 18.72 19.74
C ASN A 153 -13.98 19.74 19.42
N ASN A 154 -12.87 19.71 20.17
CA ASN A 154 -11.79 20.69 20.07
C ASN A 154 -10.58 20.18 19.27
N ASN A 155 -10.45 18.87 19.06
CA ASN A 155 -9.35 18.33 18.25
C ASN A 155 -9.81 18.01 16.82
N THR A 156 -8.84 17.94 15.91
CA THR A 156 -9.09 17.55 14.52
C THR A 156 -8.87 16.05 14.36
N ILE A 157 -9.86 15.32 13.85
CA ILE A 157 -9.69 13.92 13.44
C ILE A 157 -9.51 13.88 11.92
N LEU A 158 -8.36 13.41 11.46
CA LEU A 158 -8.05 13.27 10.05
C LEU A 158 -7.96 11.78 9.69
N SER A 159 -8.96 11.24 8.99
CA SER A 159 -8.84 9.89 8.42
C SER A 159 -8.33 9.91 6.99
N ILE A 160 -7.47 8.94 6.67
CA ILE A 160 -6.88 8.80 5.34
C ILE A 160 -7.41 7.55 4.66
N CYS A 161 -7.77 7.63 3.36
CA CYS A 161 -8.10 6.47 2.53
C CYS A 161 -9.26 5.63 3.11
N SER A 162 -8.97 4.44 3.62
CA SER A 162 -9.96 3.57 4.24
C SER A 162 -9.96 3.67 5.77
N GLY A 163 -9.17 4.58 6.36
CA GLY A 163 -9.22 4.96 7.78
C GLY A 163 -10.58 5.51 8.21
N SER A 164 -11.38 6.01 7.26
CA SER A 164 -12.79 6.37 7.51
C SER A 164 -13.63 5.17 7.94
N ARG A 165 -13.27 3.93 7.57
CA ARG A 165 -13.85 2.71 8.15
C ARG A 165 -13.61 2.63 9.65
N ASN A 166 -12.40 2.97 10.10
CA ASN A 166 -12.05 2.92 11.52
C ASN A 166 -12.87 3.95 12.33
N LEU A 167 -13.09 5.14 11.76
CA LEU A 167 -13.96 6.15 12.36
C LEU A 167 -15.44 5.75 12.35
N ALA A 168 -15.94 5.16 11.26
CA ALA A 168 -17.31 4.66 11.18
C ALA A 168 -17.54 3.55 12.22
N ASP A 169 -16.60 2.62 12.37
CA ASP A 169 -16.67 1.55 13.38
C ASP A 169 -16.64 2.10 14.81
N ALA A 170 -15.93 3.21 15.05
CA ALA A 170 -15.94 3.93 16.31
C ALA A 170 -17.26 4.68 16.59
N GLY A 171 -18.19 4.73 15.63
CA GLY A 171 -19.47 5.45 15.71
C GLY A 171 -19.36 6.95 15.42
N LEU A 172 -18.20 7.41 14.94
CA LEU A 172 -17.93 8.85 14.78
C LEU A 172 -18.45 9.43 13.46
N LEU A 173 -18.89 8.59 12.51
CA LEU A 173 -19.38 9.03 11.19
C LEU A 173 -20.89 8.89 10.99
N ASP A 174 -21.65 8.52 12.03
CA ASP A 174 -23.10 8.38 11.92
C ASP A 174 -23.76 9.73 11.61
N GLY A 175 -24.51 9.79 10.49
CA GLY A 175 -25.19 11.00 10.02
C GLY A 175 -24.30 12.06 9.36
N LYS A 176 -22.98 11.89 9.39
CA LYS A 176 -21.97 12.81 8.86
C LYS A 176 -21.65 12.57 7.39
N GLU A 177 -21.11 13.59 6.74
CA GLU A 177 -20.48 13.43 5.43
C GLU A 177 -19.05 12.91 5.56
N ALA A 178 -18.65 11.98 4.69
CA ALA A 178 -17.30 11.42 4.70
C ALA A 178 -16.83 10.98 3.31
N ALA A 179 -15.52 10.93 3.11
CA ALA A 179 -14.86 10.30 1.97
C ALA A 179 -14.24 8.95 2.35
N ALA A 180 -14.06 8.10 1.36
CA ALA A 180 -13.27 6.88 1.45
C ALA A 180 -12.58 6.62 0.11
N HIS A 181 -11.56 5.76 0.12
CA HIS A 181 -10.89 5.35 -1.11
C HIS A 181 -11.90 4.83 -2.16
N TRP A 182 -11.76 5.27 -3.42
CA TRP A 182 -12.72 5.00 -4.50
C TRP A 182 -12.99 3.50 -4.72
N SER A 183 -11.97 2.66 -4.53
CA SER A 183 -12.09 1.20 -4.66
C SER A 183 -12.91 0.55 -3.53
N ASN A 184 -13.09 1.22 -2.39
CA ASN A 184 -13.73 0.66 -1.20
C ASN A 184 -15.02 1.38 -0.80
N ILE A 185 -15.25 2.61 -1.29
CA ILE A 185 -16.41 3.43 -0.93
C ILE A 185 -17.76 2.73 -1.22
N GLY A 186 -17.84 1.91 -2.26
CA GLY A 186 -19.04 1.11 -2.55
C GLY A 186 -19.38 0.11 -1.43
N GLN A 187 -18.38 -0.51 -0.82
CA GLN A 187 -18.57 -1.37 0.34
C GLN A 187 -18.85 -0.54 1.60
N ARG A 188 -18.23 0.62 1.76
CA ARG A 188 -18.47 1.51 2.91
C ARG A 188 -19.92 1.97 2.98
N ILE A 189 -20.53 2.32 1.85
CA ILE A 189 -21.96 2.69 1.77
C ILE A 189 -22.87 1.55 2.26
N LYS A 190 -22.52 0.30 1.96
CA LYS A 190 -23.31 -0.87 2.40
C LYS A 190 -23.13 -1.14 3.90
N ASP A 191 -21.89 -1.08 4.37
CA ASP A 191 -21.55 -1.43 5.76
C ASP A 191 -21.97 -0.33 6.76
N TYR A 192 -21.96 0.94 6.33
CA TYR A 192 -22.28 2.12 7.16
C TYR A 192 -23.24 3.05 6.41
N PRO A 193 -24.52 2.67 6.29
CA PRO A 193 -25.51 3.42 5.51
C PRO A 193 -25.94 4.75 6.16
N SER A 194 -25.69 4.94 7.46
CA SER A 194 -25.92 6.19 8.19
C SER A 194 -24.97 7.32 7.76
N THR A 195 -23.78 6.97 7.26
CA THR A 195 -22.77 7.93 6.78
C THR A 195 -23.07 8.37 5.35
N LYS A 196 -23.03 9.68 5.10
CA LYS A 196 -23.26 10.30 3.79
C LYS A 196 -21.97 10.31 2.96
N TRP A 197 -21.61 9.17 2.39
CA TRP A 197 -20.37 9.00 1.63
C TRP A 197 -20.32 9.85 0.33
N LYS A 198 -19.27 10.65 0.15
CA LYS A 198 -19.02 11.47 -1.05
C LYS A 198 -17.97 10.82 -1.95
N ARG A 199 -18.28 10.68 -3.23
CA ARG A 199 -17.41 10.06 -4.25
C ARG A 199 -16.58 11.08 -5.04
N ASP A 200 -17.06 12.32 -5.10
CA ASP A 200 -16.55 13.39 -5.95
C ASP A 200 -15.65 14.37 -5.19
N GLN A 201 -15.12 13.95 -4.04
CA GLN A 201 -14.30 14.77 -3.15
C GLN A 201 -13.01 14.05 -2.80
N ARG A 202 -11.89 14.76 -2.89
CA ARG A 202 -10.58 14.30 -2.38
C ARG A 202 -10.55 14.28 -0.86
N TYR A 203 -11.19 15.25 -0.22
CA TYR A 203 -11.48 15.16 1.21
C TYR A 203 -12.82 15.83 1.53
N VAL A 204 -13.41 15.42 2.65
CA VAL A 204 -14.66 15.96 3.19
C VAL A 204 -14.42 16.39 4.62
N LYS A 205 -14.84 17.61 4.96
CA LYS A 205 -14.86 18.13 6.33
C LYS A 205 -16.29 18.18 6.84
N ASP A 206 -16.56 17.55 7.98
CA ASP A 206 -17.83 17.61 8.70
C ASP A 206 -17.54 17.88 10.19
N GLY A 207 -17.71 19.14 10.60
CA GLY A 207 -17.29 19.60 11.92
C GLY A 207 -15.76 19.57 12.07
N ASN A 208 -15.29 18.84 13.07
CA ASN A 208 -13.87 18.62 13.39
C ASN A 208 -13.30 17.32 12.78
N ILE A 209 -14.11 16.56 12.03
CA ILE A 209 -13.68 15.36 11.32
C ILE A 209 -13.41 15.70 9.86
N ILE A 210 -12.25 15.29 9.38
CA ILE A 210 -11.81 15.39 8.00
C ILE A 210 -11.51 13.98 7.52
N SER A 211 -12.09 13.57 6.40
CA SER A 211 -11.86 12.25 5.80
C SER A 211 -11.40 12.43 4.38
N SER A 212 -10.31 11.75 4.00
CA SER A 212 -9.82 11.76 2.62
C SER A 212 -10.31 10.56 1.82
N ALA A 213 -10.33 10.71 0.51
CA ALA A 213 -10.37 9.62 -0.44
C ALA A 213 -8.98 8.94 -0.49
N GLY A 214 -8.45 8.59 -1.66
CA GLY A 214 -7.21 7.84 -1.80
C GLY A 214 -5.94 8.53 -1.33
N LEU A 215 -4.80 7.93 -1.67
CA LEU A 215 -3.50 8.22 -1.05
C LEU A 215 -3.11 9.69 -1.22
N SER A 216 -2.92 10.17 -2.46
CA SER A 216 -2.60 11.60 -2.67
C SER A 216 -3.67 12.55 -2.13
N SER A 217 -4.94 12.13 -2.10
CA SER A 217 -6.03 12.90 -1.48
C SER A 217 -5.82 13.09 0.04
N GLY A 218 -5.13 12.15 0.70
CA GLY A 218 -4.68 12.28 2.08
C GLY A 218 -3.60 13.36 2.28
N ILE A 219 -2.74 13.57 1.29
CA ILE A 219 -1.78 14.70 1.29
C ILE A 219 -2.53 16.03 1.18
N ASP A 220 -3.52 16.12 0.29
CA ASP A 220 -4.36 17.33 0.17
C ASP A 220 -5.09 17.63 1.48
N ALA A 221 -5.67 16.60 2.13
CA ALA A 221 -6.35 16.75 3.40
C ALA A 221 -5.40 17.22 4.52
N SER A 222 -4.17 16.69 4.55
CA SER A 222 -3.14 17.09 5.52
C SER A 222 -2.70 18.54 5.30
N LEU A 223 -2.45 18.93 4.04
CA LEU A 223 -2.15 20.31 3.66
C LEU A 223 -3.32 21.26 3.96
N TYR A 224 -4.56 20.80 3.81
CA TYR A 224 -5.74 21.55 4.22
C TYR A 224 -5.77 21.78 5.73
N VAL A 225 -5.51 20.75 6.55
CA VAL A 225 -5.42 20.94 8.02
C VAL A 225 -4.34 21.95 8.38
N ILE A 226 -3.17 21.86 7.74
CA ILE A 226 -2.09 22.85 7.94
C ILE A 226 -2.53 24.25 7.52
N SER A 227 -3.26 24.39 6.40
CA SER A 227 -3.72 25.71 5.93
C SER A 227 -4.72 26.35 6.90
N GLN A 228 -5.58 25.55 7.53
CA GLN A 228 -6.52 26.02 8.53
C GLN A 228 -5.83 26.42 9.84
N ASN A 229 -4.82 25.66 10.28
CA ASN A 229 -4.20 25.84 11.60
C ASN A 229 -3.02 26.81 11.60
N LEU A 230 -2.22 26.83 10.53
CA LEU A 230 -0.98 27.63 10.41
C LEU A 230 -1.01 28.65 9.28
N GLY A 231 -2.12 28.71 8.54
CA GLY A 231 -2.30 29.61 7.40
C GLY A 231 -1.82 29.03 6.07
N ASN A 232 -2.39 29.56 5.00
CA ASN A 232 -2.17 29.08 3.63
C ASN A 232 -0.70 29.19 3.17
N SER A 233 0.06 30.20 3.65
CA SER A 233 1.46 30.37 3.29
C SER A 233 2.36 29.22 3.77
N VAL A 234 2.13 28.72 4.99
CA VAL A 234 2.85 27.57 5.54
C VAL A 234 2.51 26.30 4.76
N SER A 235 1.23 26.08 4.47
CA SER A 235 0.79 24.90 3.69
C SER A 235 1.36 24.91 2.26
N GLN A 236 1.33 26.06 1.56
CA GLN A 236 1.96 26.20 0.24
C GLN A 236 3.48 25.96 0.29
N LYS A 237 4.16 26.40 1.35
CA LYS A 237 5.59 26.13 1.54
C LYS A 237 5.86 24.63 1.65
N VAL A 238 5.07 23.90 2.45
CA VAL A 238 5.20 22.44 2.56
C VAL A 238 4.93 21.76 1.22
N ALA A 239 3.86 22.15 0.52
CA ALA A 239 3.56 21.62 -0.81
C ALA A 239 4.70 21.85 -1.82
N LYS A 240 5.34 23.02 -1.77
CA LYS A 240 6.51 23.34 -2.60
C LYS A 240 7.72 22.48 -2.23
N LEU A 241 7.98 22.25 -0.95
CA LEU A 241 9.08 21.38 -0.49
C LEU A 241 8.87 19.91 -0.90
N LEU A 242 7.63 19.46 -0.99
CA LEU A 242 7.27 18.14 -1.52
C LEU A 242 7.36 18.06 -3.05
N ASN A 243 7.52 19.19 -3.75
CA ASN A 243 7.25 19.33 -5.19
C ASN A 243 5.84 18.82 -5.55
N TYR A 244 4.86 19.00 -4.66
CA TYR A 244 3.52 18.44 -4.81
C TYR A 244 2.84 19.01 -6.05
N PRO A 245 2.30 18.17 -6.96
CA PRO A 245 2.00 18.58 -8.33
C PRO A 245 0.78 19.50 -8.45
N ASN A 246 -0.16 19.48 -7.50
CA ASN A 246 -1.39 20.23 -7.62
C ASN A 246 -1.96 20.69 -6.27
N TYR A 247 -1.55 21.88 -5.82
CA TYR A 247 -2.04 22.49 -4.58
C TYR A 247 -3.51 22.97 -4.66
N SER A 248 -4.11 23.10 -5.85
CA SER A 248 -5.47 23.64 -6.00
C SER A 248 -6.52 22.80 -5.27
N PHE A 249 -6.27 21.49 -5.12
CA PHE A 249 -7.15 20.58 -4.41
C PHE A 249 -7.24 20.85 -2.90
N VAL A 250 -6.26 21.55 -2.31
CA VAL A 250 -6.30 22.00 -0.92
C VAL A 250 -7.42 23.02 -0.68
N ASN A 251 -7.81 23.77 -1.70
CA ASN A 251 -8.89 24.76 -1.60
C ASN A 251 -10.20 24.25 -2.23
N ASN A 252 -10.10 23.39 -3.24
CA ASN A 252 -11.25 22.81 -3.93
C ASN A 252 -11.07 21.29 -4.10
N PRO A 253 -11.55 20.46 -3.16
CA PRO A 253 -11.35 19.02 -3.20
C PRO A 253 -12.18 18.31 -4.29
N LYS A 254 -13.00 19.02 -5.06
CA LYS A 254 -13.91 18.41 -6.02
C LYS A 254 -13.17 17.75 -7.17
N ILE A 255 -13.56 16.52 -7.50
CA ILE A 255 -12.98 15.71 -8.57
C ILE A 255 -14.04 14.90 -9.32
N THR A 256 -13.70 14.48 -10.53
CA THR A 256 -14.41 13.37 -11.19
C THR A 256 -14.07 12.07 -10.48
N PRO A 257 -15.05 11.33 -9.93
CA PRO A 257 -14.80 10.07 -9.23
C PRO A 257 -14.18 9.01 -10.13
N TYR A 258 -13.35 8.14 -9.55
CA TYR A 258 -12.93 6.91 -10.21
C TYR A 258 -13.93 5.77 -9.98
N TYR A 259 -14.08 4.93 -11.01
CA TYR A 259 -14.83 3.68 -10.98
C TYR A 259 -13.97 2.57 -11.58
N PHE A 260 -14.29 1.33 -11.22
CA PHE A 260 -13.67 0.17 -11.87
C PHE A 260 -14.10 0.10 -13.34
N GLY A 261 -13.12 0.07 -14.24
CA GLY A 261 -13.28 -0.10 -15.68
C GLY A 261 -12.64 -1.39 -16.19
N ALA A 262 -12.85 -1.71 -17.47
CA ALA A 262 -12.26 -2.91 -18.08
C ALA A 262 -10.73 -2.84 -18.13
N GLU A 263 -10.18 -1.64 -18.27
CA GLU A 263 -8.75 -1.34 -18.25
C GLU A 263 -8.08 -1.66 -16.90
N ASP A 264 -8.84 -1.67 -15.80
CA ASP A 264 -8.33 -2.01 -14.48
C ASP A 264 -8.12 -3.52 -14.29
N SER A 265 -8.56 -4.35 -15.25
CA SER A 265 -8.36 -5.80 -15.21
C SER A 265 -6.87 -6.20 -15.17
N VAL A 266 -5.96 -5.31 -15.58
CA VAL A 266 -4.52 -5.51 -15.45
C VAL A 266 -4.14 -5.82 -13.99
N PHE A 267 -4.72 -5.16 -13.00
CA PHE A 267 -4.36 -5.39 -11.60
C PHE A 267 -4.67 -6.81 -11.11
N PRO A 268 -5.92 -7.32 -11.17
CA PRO A 268 -6.18 -8.68 -10.75
C PRO A 268 -5.43 -9.72 -11.60
N LEU A 269 -5.14 -9.42 -12.87
CA LEU A 269 -4.33 -10.30 -13.72
C LEU A 269 -2.86 -10.33 -13.29
N ASN A 270 -2.24 -9.20 -12.93
CA ASN A 270 -0.90 -9.15 -12.35
C ASN A 270 -0.87 -10.01 -11.08
N GLN A 271 -1.82 -9.77 -10.17
CA GLN A 271 -1.90 -10.53 -8.93
C GLN A 271 -2.07 -12.04 -9.17
N ALA A 272 -2.84 -12.43 -10.17
CA ALA A 272 -3.16 -13.83 -10.47
C ALA A 272 -2.06 -14.58 -11.24
N PHE A 273 -1.44 -13.94 -12.22
CA PHE A 273 -0.65 -14.62 -13.26
C PHE A 273 0.79 -14.13 -13.40
N GLN A 274 1.20 -13.12 -12.63
CA GLN A 274 2.61 -12.73 -12.55
C GLN A 274 3.32 -13.56 -11.49
N TRP A 275 3.95 -14.65 -11.91
CA TRP A 275 4.55 -15.63 -11.01
C TRP A 275 6.02 -15.33 -10.72
N ASN A 276 6.73 -14.71 -11.67
CA ASN A 276 8.13 -14.33 -11.52
C ASN A 276 8.24 -12.92 -10.95
N LYS A 277 7.95 -12.78 -9.66
CA LYS A 277 8.10 -11.50 -8.95
C LYS A 277 9.57 -11.20 -8.69
N TYR A 278 9.97 -9.96 -8.94
CA TYR A 278 11.30 -9.48 -8.55
C TYR A 278 11.45 -9.50 -7.03
N LYS A 279 12.53 -10.09 -6.53
CA LYS A 279 12.97 -9.96 -5.14
C LYS A 279 13.74 -8.65 -5.02
N THR A 280 13.04 -7.61 -4.59
CA THR A 280 13.58 -6.26 -4.54
C THR A 280 13.94 -5.89 -3.11
N GLY A 281 15.23 -5.61 -2.90
CA GLY A 281 15.69 -4.97 -1.68
C GLY A 281 15.33 -3.50 -1.68
N VAL A 282 14.94 -2.96 -0.53
CA VAL A 282 14.88 -1.52 -0.27
C VAL A 282 15.84 -1.21 0.86
N LEU A 283 16.89 -0.45 0.53
CA LEU A 283 17.91 -0.08 1.50
C LEU A 283 17.40 1.01 2.44
N LEU A 284 17.45 0.73 3.75
CA LEU A 284 17.15 1.67 4.82
C LEU A 284 18.44 2.19 5.44
N TYR A 285 18.59 3.51 5.47
CA TYR A 285 19.76 4.21 5.99
C TYR A 285 19.34 5.49 6.74
N ASN A 286 20.17 5.96 7.66
CA ASN A 286 19.82 7.10 8.52
C ASN A 286 19.62 8.39 7.72
N ASN A 287 18.73 9.25 8.21
CA ASN A 287 18.36 10.52 7.59
C ASN A 287 17.71 10.38 6.20
N MET A 288 17.26 9.19 5.83
CA MET A 288 16.47 9.00 4.61
C MET A 288 15.11 9.72 4.69
N GLY A 289 14.60 10.17 3.55
CA GLY A 289 13.28 10.78 3.45
C GLY A 289 12.15 9.73 3.53
N ILE A 290 10.99 10.15 4.04
CA ILE A 290 9.90 9.24 4.35
C ILE A 290 9.11 8.93 3.07
N GLY A 291 8.77 9.95 2.30
CA GLY A 291 8.01 9.84 1.06
C GLY A 291 8.73 9.05 -0.02
N GLU A 292 10.06 9.16 -0.11
CA GLU A 292 10.86 8.41 -1.08
C GLU A 292 10.89 6.90 -0.79
N VAL A 293 10.86 6.49 0.48
CA VAL A 293 10.76 5.06 0.83
C VAL A 293 9.34 4.56 0.58
N ALA A 294 8.35 5.35 0.99
CA ALA A 294 6.95 5.03 0.79
C ALA A 294 6.62 4.84 -0.69
N SER A 295 7.22 5.63 -1.59
CA SER A 295 6.98 5.56 -3.03
C SER A 295 7.40 4.23 -3.64
N ILE A 296 8.51 3.67 -3.17
CA ILE A 296 9.01 2.37 -3.63
C ILE A 296 8.12 1.25 -3.06
N ILE A 297 7.91 1.24 -1.74
CA ILE A 297 7.24 0.12 -1.06
C ILE A 297 5.77 0.00 -1.49
N ASP A 298 5.04 1.13 -1.58
CA ASP A 298 3.63 1.11 -1.96
C ASP A 298 3.46 0.73 -3.44
N ILE A 299 4.21 1.34 -4.37
CA ILE A 299 4.01 1.10 -5.80
C ILE A 299 4.36 -0.34 -6.19
N PHE A 300 5.59 -0.77 -5.91
CA PHE A 300 6.10 -2.05 -6.40
C PHE A 300 5.54 -3.23 -5.59
N GLY A 301 5.34 -3.04 -4.29
CA GLY A 301 4.75 -4.06 -3.43
C GLY A 301 3.27 -4.30 -3.75
N ASN A 302 2.49 -3.24 -3.99
CA ASN A 302 1.04 -3.37 -4.16
C ASN A 302 0.65 -3.98 -5.52
N ILE A 303 1.31 -3.54 -6.59
CA ILE A 303 0.94 -3.86 -7.97
C ILE A 303 1.21 -5.32 -8.35
N GLY A 304 1.96 -6.04 -7.52
CA GLY A 304 2.23 -7.45 -7.70
C GLY A 304 3.53 -7.78 -8.42
N SER A 305 4.27 -6.79 -8.90
CA SER A 305 5.52 -7.00 -9.63
C SER A 305 6.66 -7.47 -8.72
N ASP A 306 6.64 -7.07 -7.46
CA ASP A 306 7.75 -7.26 -6.55
C ASP A 306 7.36 -8.00 -5.27
N LYS A 307 8.32 -8.73 -4.72
CA LYS A 307 8.39 -9.08 -3.31
C LYS A 307 9.46 -8.20 -2.66
N ILE A 308 9.02 -7.33 -1.76
CA ILE A 308 9.88 -6.33 -1.11
C ILE A 308 10.59 -6.93 0.11
N PHE A 309 11.87 -6.60 0.26
CA PHE A 309 12.71 -6.92 1.41
C PHE A 309 13.37 -5.65 1.93
N THR A 310 13.05 -5.22 3.15
CA THR A 310 13.72 -4.07 3.77
C THR A 310 15.05 -4.50 4.38
N ILE A 311 16.12 -3.80 3.99
CA ILE A 311 17.51 -4.19 4.29
C ILE A 311 18.22 -3.02 4.94
N SER A 312 19.06 -3.29 5.93
CA SER A 312 19.99 -2.31 6.47
C SER A 312 21.30 -2.96 6.89
N ASN A 313 22.37 -2.16 6.96
CA ASN A 313 23.61 -2.56 7.63
C ASN A 313 23.52 -2.42 9.17
N SER A 314 22.49 -1.74 9.67
CA SER A 314 22.25 -1.53 11.10
C SER A 314 21.29 -2.57 11.67
N GLU A 315 21.62 -3.13 12.83
CA GLU A 315 20.68 -3.91 13.66
C GLU A 315 19.82 -3.02 14.58
N GLN A 316 20.11 -1.72 14.64
CA GLN A 316 19.32 -0.73 15.37
C GLN A 316 18.33 -0.01 14.43
N PRO A 317 17.22 0.55 14.97
CA PRO A 317 16.28 1.32 14.18
C PRO A 317 16.97 2.45 13.38
N ILE A 318 16.59 2.56 12.12
CA ILE A 318 16.98 3.64 11.23
C ILE A 318 16.10 4.84 11.52
N VAL A 319 16.73 5.98 11.80
CA VAL A 319 16.01 7.23 12.10
C VAL A 319 15.91 8.05 10.82
N THR A 320 14.69 8.25 10.34
CA THR A 320 14.44 9.06 9.13
C THR A 320 14.72 10.54 9.38
N LYS A 321 14.72 11.32 8.30
CA LYS A 321 14.89 12.78 8.33
C LYS A 321 13.97 13.50 9.34
N TYR A 322 12.78 12.95 9.58
CA TYR A 322 11.77 13.51 10.50
C TYR A 322 11.59 12.67 11.77
N GLY A 323 12.63 11.92 12.17
CA GLY A 323 12.69 11.27 13.49
C GLY A 323 11.85 10.01 13.63
N LEU A 324 11.32 9.44 12.53
CA LEU A 324 10.59 8.17 12.57
C LEU A 324 11.58 7.01 12.66
N ASN A 325 11.27 5.99 13.46
CA ASN A 325 12.13 4.83 13.66
C ASN A 325 11.68 3.66 12.78
N LEU A 326 12.39 3.44 11.67
CA LEU A 326 12.16 2.31 10.77
C LEU A 326 13.03 1.13 11.17
N LEU A 327 12.53 -0.08 10.98
CA LEU A 327 13.27 -1.30 11.25
C LEU A 327 13.32 -2.18 10.00
N ALA A 328 14.53 -2.48 9.55
CA ALA A 328 14.74 -3.43 8.47
C ALA A 328 14.36 -4.86 8.92
N ARG A 329 13.88 -5.67 7.98
CA ARG A 329 13.61 -7.10 8.23
C ARG A 329 14.85 -7.96 8.10
N TYR A 330 15.81 -7.48 7.31
CA TYR A 330 17.04 -8.18 7.00
C TYR A 330 18.25 -7.26 7.23
N SER A 331 19.31 -7.83 7.78
CA SER A 331 20.65 -7.27 7.68
C SER A 331 21.20 -7.54 6.28
N MET A 332 22.26 -6.84 5.87
CA MET A 332 22.94 -7.15 4.61
C MET A 332 23.48 -8.59 4.54
N ASN A 333 23.89 -9.16 5.68
CA ASN A 333 24.50 -10.49 5.77
C ASN A 333 23.48 -11.64 5.73
N ASN A 334 22.21 -11.38 6.05
CA ASN A 334 21.16 -12.41 6.06
C ASN A 334 20.02 -12.12 5.09
N ALA A 335 20.17 -11.10 4.24
CA ALA A 335 19.25 -10.84 3.15
C ALA A 335 19.23 -12.05 2.19
N PRO A 336 18.06 -12.44 1.66
CA PRO A 336 18.00 -13.45 0.61
C PRO A 336 18.73 -12.94 -0.64
N ARG A 337 19.00 -13.83 -1.59
CA ARG A 337 19.46 -13.41 -2.92
C ARG A 337 18.39 -12.52 -3.58
N LEU A 338 18.80 -11.33 -4.00
CA LEU A 338 17.93 -10.30 -4.59
C LEU A 338 18.16 -10.19 -6.09
N ASP A 339 17.14 -9.75 -6.80
CA ASP A 339 17.24 -9.39 -8.22
C ASP A 339 17.74 -7.96 -8.38
N ARG A 340 17.40 -7.07 -7.43
CA ARG A 340 17.82 -5.66 -7.42
C ARG A 340 17.76 -5.06 -6.02
N LEU A 341 18.59 -4.05 -5.78
CA LEU A 341 18.53 -3.20 -4.58
C LEU A 341 18.14 -1.78 -4.99
N MET A 342 17.02 -1.31 -4.47
CA MET A 342 16.53 0.05 -4.68
C MET A 342 16.93 0.96 -3.53
N LEU A 343 17.45 2.13 -3.88
CA LEU A 343 17.80 3.21 -2.98
C LEU A 343 16.83 4.38 -3.16
N ALA A 344 16.13 4.72 -2.08
CA ALA A 344 15.24 5.86 -1.98
C ALA A 344 16.04 7.16 -1.79
N GLY A 345 15.57 8.31 -2.28
CA GLY A 345 16.24 9.61 -2.09
C GLY A 345 17.08 10.08 -3.29
N SER A 346 17.04 11.39 -3.55
CA SER A 346 17.82 12.02 -4.64
C SER A 346 19.32 12.05 -4.35
N GLU A 347 19.69 12.11 -3.07
CA GLU A 347 21.06 12.13 -2.56
C GLU A 347 21.52 10.75 -2.04
N ALA A 348 20.79 9.67 -2.37
CA ALA A 348 21.09 8.34 -1.84
C ALA A 348 22.52 7.88 -2.14
N LYS A 349 23.08 8.25 -3.30
CA LYS A 349 24.46 7.95 -3.68
C LYS A 349 25.50 8.49 -2.71
N SER A 350 25.28 9.69 -2.16
CA SER A 350 26.22 10.30 -1.23
C SER A 350 25.94 9.85 0.21
N ILE A 351 24.67 9.89 0.63
CA ILE A 351 24.28 9.59 2.02
C ILE A 351 24.53 8.11 2.38
N ALA A 352 24.26 7.19 1.46
CA ALA A 352 24.40 5.75 1.67
C ALA A 352 25.66 5.16 1.04
N SER A 353 26.69 5.98 0.79
CA SER A 353 27.93 5.56 0.12
C SER A 353 28.59 4.36 0.81
N ASN A 354 28.73 4.42 2.13
CA ASN A 354 29.28 3.32 2.93
C ASN A 354 28.42 2.05 2.85
N GLU A 355 27.09 2.16 2.92
CA GLU A 355 26.19 1.02 2.75
C GLU A 355 26.28 0.39 1.35
N ILE A 356 26.51 1.21 0.31
CA ILE A 356 26.69 0.75 -1.07
C ILE A 356 27.99 -0.04 -1.21
N GLU A 357 29.11 0.50 -0.70
CA GLU A 357 30.42 -0.18 -0.72
C GLU A 357 30.34 -1.55 -0.02
N ILE A 358 29.73 -1.61 1.16
CA ILE A 358 29.55 -2.87 1.91
C ILE A 358 28.70 -3.87 1.10
N TRP A 359 27.64 -3.41 0.45
CA TRP A 359 26.78 -4.27 -0.36
C TRP A 359 27.50 -4.81 -1.61
N GLU A 360 28.35 -3.99 -2.22
CA GLU A 360 29.23 -4.39 -3.34
C GLU A 360 30.24 -5.46 -2.92
N ASP A 361 30.86 -5.32 -1.76
CA ASP A 361 31.83 -6.28 -1.23
C ASP A 361 31.21 -7.64 -0.89
N ILE A 362 29.95 -7.68 -0.43
CA ILE A 362 29.23 -8.95 -0.15
C ILE A 362 29.03 -9.77 -1.43
N GLY A 363 29.08 -9.15 -2.61
CA GLY A 363 28.95 -9.85 -3.90
C GLY A 363 27.54 -10.36 -4.20
N ASN A 364 26.52 -9.90 -3.46
CA ASN A 364 25.11 -10.24 -3.67
C ASN A 364 24.41 -9.23 -4.60
N ILE A 365 25.06 -8.87 -5.72
CA ILE A 365 24.59 -7.83 -6.64
C ILE A 365 24.18 -8.41 -7.98
N ASN A 366 22.98 -8.01 -8.42
CA ASN A 366 22.53 -8.11 -9.81
C ASN A 366 22.28 -6.71 -10.41
N GLU A 367 21.67 -5.78 -9.66
CA GLU A 367 21.39 -4.40 -10.11
C GLU A 367 21.20 -3.42 -8.93
N LEU A 368 21.78 -2.23 -9.01
CA LEU A 368 21.52 -1.11 -8.09
C LEU A 368 20.65 -0.04 -8.77
N ILE A 369 19.55 0.35 -8.13
CA ILE A 369 18.60 1.33 -8.69
C ILE A 369 18.48 2.53 -7.76
N PHE A 370 18.94 3.68 -8.23
CA PHE A 370 18.79 4.96 -7.53
C PHE A 370 17.50 5.64 -7.96
N MET A 371 16.39 5.26 -7.33
CA MET A 371 15.03 5.54 -7.82
C MET A 371 14.73 7.03 -8.05
N HIS A 372 15.30 7.91 -7.22
CA HIS A 372 15.04 9.36 -7.27
C HIS A 372 16.26 10.17 -7.73
N SER A 373 17.31 9.50 -8.22
CA SER A 373 18.51 10.17 -8.73
C SER A 373 18.15 10.96 -9.99
N GLY A 374 18.49 12.26 -10.01
CA GLY A 374 18.16 13.16 -11.12
C GLY A 374 16.72 13.68 -11.12
N SER A 375 15.92 13.39 -10.08
CA SER A 375 14.53 13.86 -9.94
C SER A 375 14.29 14.70 -8.68
N ALA A 376 15.32 15.39 -8.16
CA ALA A 376 15.24 16.14 -6.90
C ALA A 376 14.16 17.24 -6.88
N ASN A 377 13.83 17.82 -8.04
CA ASN A 377 12.80 18.86 -8.18
C ASN A 377 11.43 18.32 -8.61
N ARG A 378 11.23 17.01 -8.52
CA ARG A 378 9.99 16.33 -8.91
C ARG A 378 9.30 15.75 -7.68
N TYR A 379 7.99 15.51 -7.78
CA TYR A 379 7.28 14.77 -6.76
C TYR A 379 7.80 13.33 -6.69
N VAL A 380 8.01 12.82 -5.47
CA VAL A 380 8.74 11.56 -5.23
C VAL A 380 8.10 10.31 -5.83
N TYR A 381 6.80 10.35 -6.17
CA TYR A 381 6.11 9.23 -6.82
C TYR A 381 6.27 9.20 -8.34
N GLU A 382 6.69 10.28 -8.98
CA GLU A 382 6.72 10.33 -10.44
C GLU A 382 7.74 9.36 -11.05
N ALA A 383 8.98 9.37 -10.56
CA ALA A 383 10.02 8.48 -11.07
C ALA A 383 9.68 6.98 -10.86
N PRO A 384 9.18 6.54 -9.69
CA PRO A 384 8.64 5.20 -9.51
C PRO A 384 7.53 4.81 -10.50
N PHE A 385 6.57 5.69 -10.81
CA PHE A 385 5.51 5.39 -11.79
C PHE A 385 6.07 5.22 -13.20
N GLU A 386 7.02 6.08 -13.60
CA GLU A 386 7.68 5.99 -14.91
C GLU A 386 8.55 4.74 -15.01
N TYR A 387 9.25 4.38 -13.94
CA TYR A 387 10.02 3.13 -13.86
C TYR A 387 9.10 1.90 -13.96
N LEU A 388 7.98 1.90 -13.23
CA LEU A 388 6.98 0.84 -13.31
C LEU A 388 6.42 0.68 -14.73
N ALA A 389 6.18 1.78 -15.46
CA ALA A 389 5.71 1.72 -16.85
C ALA A 389 6.73 1.04 -17.77
N LYS A 390 8.02 1.33 -17.59
CA LYS A 390 9.11 0.73 -18.38
C LYS A 390 9.24 -0.77 -18.12
N GLN A 391 9.10 -1.18 -16.86
CA GLN A 391 9.27 -2.57 -16.42
C GLN A 391 8.03 -3.43 -16.70
N GLU A 392 6.86 -2.99 -16.23
CA GLU A 392 5.63 -3.79 -16.15
C GLU A 392 4.56 -3.38 -17.16
N GLY A 393 4.84 -2.34 -17.95
CA GLY A 393 3.97 -1.83 -18.99
C GLY A 393 3.08 -0.67 -18.56
N ILE A 394 2.65 0.10 -19.57
CA ILE A 394 1.94 1.37 -19.38
C ILE A 394 0.61 1.19 -18.65
N GLN A 395 -0.15 0.12 -18.92
CA GLN A 395 -1.44 -0.09 -18.24
C GLN A 395 -1.28 -0.40 -16.75
N THR A 396 -0.24 -1.16 -16.39
CA THR A 396 0.11 -1.44 -14.99
C THR A 396 0.42 -0.14 -14.24
N ALA A 397 1.24 0.73 -14.83
CA ALA A 397 1.53 2.04 -14.25
C ALA A 397 0.29 2.95 -14.15
N LYS A 398 -0.55 2.98 -15.19
CA LYS A 398 -1.82 3.74 -15.17
C LYS A 398 -2.74 3.30 -14.03
N TYR A 399 -2.83 1.99 -13.76
CA TYR A 399 -3.58 1.51 -12.61
C TYR A 399 -2.97 1.97 -11.29
N ALA A 400 -1.64 1.89 -11.13
CA ALA A 400 -0.96 2.36 -9.93
C ALA A 400 -1.19 3.87 -9.68
N ILE A 401 -1.11 4.69 -10.73
CA ILE A 401 -1.41 6.14 -10.72
C ILE A 401 -2.86 6.38 -10.29
N LYS A 402 -3.81 5.64 -10.86
CA LYS A 402 -5.25 5.72 -10.52
C LYS A 402 -5.52 5.30 -9.09
N ARG A 403 -4.92 4.21 -8.61
CA ARG A 403 -5.02 3.77 -7.20
C ARG A 403 -4.49 4.85 -6.26
N PHE A 404 -3.33 5.43 -6.56
CA PHE A 404 -2.76 6.51 -5.77
C PHE A 404 -3.57 7.82 -5.84
N GLU A 405 -4.52 7.91 -6.77
CA GLU A 405 -5.27 9.11 -7.15
C GLU A 405 -4.38 10.27 -7.60
N TYR A 406 -3.23 9.97 -8.18
CA TYR A 406 -2.31 10.97 -8.70
C TYR A 406 -2.98 11.78 -9.82
N ARG A 407 -3.02 13.11 -9.67
CA ARG A 407 -3.63 14.05 -10.62
C ARG A 407 -2.67 15.13 -11.10
N GLY A 408 -1.40 14.78 -11.23
CA GLY A 408 -0.39 15.60 -11.91
C GLY A 408 -0.28 15.28 -13.40
N ASN A 409 0.25 16.22 -14.19
CA ASN A 409 0.29 16.13 -15.65
C ASN A 409 1.68 15.81 -16.22
N ASN A 410 2.69 15.61 -15.37
CA ASN A 410 4.11 15.61 -15.78
C ASN A 410 4.71 14.22 -15.99
N LEU A 411 3.89 13.16 -16.00
CA LEU A 411 4.37 11.78 -16.12
C LEU A 411 4.73 11.42 -17.56
N LYS A 412 5.92 10.84 -17.75
CA LYS A 412 6.43 10.31 -19.01
C LYS A 412 6.39 8.79 -19.00
N LEU A 413 5.22 8.23 -19.31
CA LEU A 413 5.03 6.78 -19.35
C LEU A 413 5.55 6.21 -20.67
N GLU A 414 6.68 5.51 -20.60
CA GLU A 414 7.31 4.81 -21.72
C GLU A 414 7.37 3.32 -21.41
N GLY A 415 7.28 2.47 -22.43
CA GLY A 415 7.34 1.01 -22.28
C GLY A 415 6.35 0.28 -23.17
N LYS A 416 6.23 -1.04 -22.98
CA LYS A 416 5.20 -1.83 -23.67
C LYS A 416 3.82 -1.45 -23.15
N SER A 417 2.78 -1.60 -23.98
CA SER A 417 1.40 -1.34 -23.53
C SER A 417 1.00 -2.29 -22.40
N LEU A 418 1.34 -3.58 -22.54
CA LEU A 418 0.99 -4.67 -21.63
C LEU A 418 2.23 -5.51 -21.29
N SER A 419 2.24 -6.13 -20.11
CA SER A 419 3.32 -7.05 -19.72
C SER A 419 3.15 -8.43 -20.35
N ILE A 420 4.20 -8.88 -21.03
CA ILE A 420 4.18 -10.13 -21.83
C ILE A 420 3.97 -11.36 -20.94
N GLU A 421 4.54 -11.36 -19.73
CA GLU A 421 4.46 -12.50 -18.82
C GLU A 421 3.01 -12.81 -18.43
N ILE A 422 2.25 -11.80 -18.01
CA ILE A 422 0.88 -12.00 -17.50
C ILE A 422 -0.01 -12.62 -18.58
N TYR A 423 -0.02 -12.02 -19.76
CA TYR A 423 -0.87 -12.47 -20.86
C TYR A 423 -0.35 -13.77 -21.48
N GLY A 424 0.97 -13.99 -21.49
CA GLY A 424 1.59 -15.24 -21.90
C GLY A 424 1.21 -16.40 -20.97
N ASN A 425 1.32 -16.21 -19.66
CA ASN A 425 0.94 -17.19 -18.65
C ASN A 425 -0.57 -17.49 -18.71
N LEU A 426 -1.41 -16.45 -18.79
CA LEU A 426 -2.85 -16.64 -18.94
C LEU A 426 -3.19 -17.45 -20.21
N PHE A 427 -2.59 -17.10 -21.35
CA PHE A 427 -2.79 -17.81 -22.60
C PHE A 427 -2.35 -19.28 -22.51
N LEU A 428 -1.19 -19.55 -21.90
CA LEU A 428 -0.70 -20.91 -21.68
C LEU A 428 -1.68 -21.74 -20.83
N ILE A 429 -2.22 -21.17 -19.74
CA ILE A 429 -3.18 -21.88 -18.88
C ILE A 429 -4.49 -22.15 -19.63
N CYS A 430 -4.95 -21.21 -20.46
CA CYS A 430 -6.12 -21.42 -21.33
C CYS A 430 -5.89 -22.59 -22.30
N ILE A 431 -4.70 -22.71 -22.91
CA ILE A 431 -4.35 -23.85 -23.77
C ILE A 431 -4.33 -25.15 -22.97
N ILE A 432 -3.67 -25.18 -21.81
CA ILE A 432 -3.59 -26.37 -20.96
C ILE A 432 -5.01 -26.82 -20.56
N SER A 433 -5.86 -25.88 -20.15
CA SER A 433 -7.26 -26.15 -19.82
C SER A 433 -8.03 -26.75 -21.00
N LEU A 434 -7.81 -26.25 -22.22
CA LEU A 434 -8.44 -26.78 -23.42
C LEU A 434 -7.95 -28.22 -23.72
N ILE A 435 -6.65 -28.47 -23.63
CA ILE A 435 -6.06 -29.81 -23.83
C ILE A 435 -6.63 -30.81 -22.81
N ILE A 436 -6.71 -30.43 -21.54
CA ILE A 436 -7.29 -31.28 -20.48
C ILE A 436 -8.77 -31.55 -20.77
N SER A 437 -9.53 -30.53 -21.17
CA SER A 437 -10.94 -30.68 -21.56
C SER A 437 -11.11 -31.68 -22.69
N LEU A 438 -10.25 -31.63 -23.72
CA LEU A 438 -10.25 -32.55 -24.85
C LEU A 438 -9.91 -33.98 -24.43
N ILE A 439 -8.96 -34.17 -23.51
CA ILE A 439 -8.60 -35.50 -22.98
C ILE A 439 -9.78 -36.10 -22.20
N ILE A 440 -10.43 -35.32 -21.34
CA ILE A 440 -11.58 -35.78 -20.55
C ILE A 440 -12.78 -36.06 -21.46
N ASP A 441 -13.08 -35.19 -22.43
CA ASP A 441 -14.15 -35.39 -23.41
C ASP A 441 -13.93 -36.67 -24.21
N LYS A 442 -12.70 -36.90 -24.70
CA LYS A 442 -12.33 -38.13 -25.40
C LYS A 442 -12.52 -39.37 -24.54
N SER A 443 -12.30 -39.29 -23.23
CA SER A 443 -12.51 -40.41 -22.30
C SER A 443 -14.01 -40.67 -22.04
N LEU A 444 -14.77 -39.62 -21.70
CA LEU A 444 -16.17 -39.71 -21.29
C LEU A 444 -17.13 -40.02 -22.46
N PHE A 445 -16.84 -39.49 -23.64
CA PHE A 445 -17.72 -39.59 -24.81
C PHE A 445 -17.17 -40.49 -25.92
N ARG A 446 -16.14 -41.29 -25.63
CA ARG A 446 -15.67 -42.33 -26.55
C ARG A 446 -16.82 -43.29 -26.88
N ASN A 447 -17.12 -43.46 -28.16
CA ASN A 447 -18.18 -44.36 -28.62
C ASN A 447 -17.96 -45.79 -28.08
N LYS A 448 -18.87 -46.29 -27.24
CA LYS A 448 -18.97 -47.71 -26.83
C LYS A 448 -19.27 -48.69 -27.99
N ASN A 449 -19.25 -48.22 -29.24
CA ASN A 449 -19.53 -49.05 -30.42
C ASN A 449 -18.39 -50.03 -30.78
N LEU A 450 -17.19 -49.87 -30.22
CA LEU A 450 -16.10 -50.82 -30.44
C LEU A 450 -16.19 -52.08 -29.55
N VAL A 451 -16.86 -52.00 -28.39
CA VAL A 451 -17.04 -53.17 -27.49
C VAL A 451 -18.24 -54.04 -27.92
N ARG A 452 -19.22 -53.48 -28.63
CA ARG A 452 -20.32 -54.26 -29.22
C ARG A 452 -19.90 -55.00 -30.49
N LYS A 453 -19.01 -54.43 -31.32
CA LYS A 453 -18.49 -55.12 -32.51
C LYS A 453 -17.55 -56.29 -32.20
N SER A 454 -16.89 -56.33 -31.04
CA SER A 454 -16.09 -57.50 -30.63
C SER A 454 -16.95 -58.65 -30.11
N LYS A 455 -18.08 -58.38 -29.46
CA LYS A 455 -19.03 -59.42 -29.00
C LYS A 455 -19.86 -60.05 -30.14
N GLN A 456 -20.11 -59.32 -31.22
CA GLN A 456 -20.85 -59.84 -32.39
C GLN A 456 -19.97 -60.67 -33.35
N LYS A 457 -18.64 -60.60 -33.21
CA LYS A 457 -17.67 -61.40 -33.99
C LYS A 457 -17.26 -62.72 -33.31
N GLN A 458 -17.72 -62.96 -32.07
CA GLN A 458 -17.55 -64.24 -31.36
C GLN A 458 -18.81 -65.12 -31.40
N SER A 459 -19.88 -64.66 -32.07
CA SER A 459 -21.13 -65.39 -32.27
C SER A 459 -21.39 -65.71 -33.74
N MET A 460 -20.35 -65.76 -34.57
CA MET A 460 -20.37 -66.25 -35.95
C MET A 460 -19.47 -67.47 -36.07
#